data_AF-A0ABD0BUY2-F1
#
_entry.id   AF-A0ABD0BUY2-F1
#
_cell.length_a   1.000
_cell.length_b   1.000
_cell.length_c   1.000
_cell.angle_alpha   90.00
_cell.angle_beta   90.00
_cell.angle_gamma   90.00
#
_symmetry.space_group_name_H-M   'P 1'
#
loop_
_entity.id
_entity.type
_entity.pdbx_description
1 polymer ?
#
loop_
_entity_poly.entity_id
_entity_poly.type
_entity_poly.pdbx_seq_one_letter_code
_entity_poly.pdbx_strand_id
1 'polypeptide(L)'
;MHAPDSVQTQLAASLTPLPDRLSTAQLQALQQTSPPPEPGISKTQQLLAQLLHLKPDWAVSYGDRLVQQALTLWPEEAKPLAQQWHKQISVAGLAESELNGWHQGMTQLQQLTNRLNALDEQKGKYMTVSELKSAVFAMSQSFSHTVPLEEQLRLLSILPAGQPVSAAQLNQAEQHLQQLIASYALLKHQKE
;
A
#
# COMPACT_ATOMS: atom_id res chain seq x y z
N MET A 1 34.64 -27.56 9.56
CA MET A 1 34.80 -26.52 8.53
C MET A 1 33.72 -26.71 7.47
N HIS A 2 32.51 -26.15 7.64
CA HIS A 2 31.40 -26.21 6.66
C HIS A 2 30.55 -24.92 6.61
N ALA A 3 30.96 -23.88 7.34
CA ALA A 3 30.23 -22.62 7.41
C ALA A 3 30.19 -21.82 6.09
N PRO A 4 31.29 -21.68 5.30
CA PRO A 4 31.25 -20.82 4.11
C PRO A 4 30.34 -21.36 2.99
N ASP A 5 30.29 -22.69 2.79
CA ASP A 5 29.43 -23.32 1.79
C ASP A 5 27.94 -23.13 2.12
N SER A 6 27.58 -23.16 3.42
CA SER A 6 26.21 -22.94 3.89
C SER A 6 25.74 -21.50 3.65
N VAL A 7 26.61 -20.51 3.85
CA VAL A 7 26.29 -19.09 3.63
C VAL A 7 26.22 -18.76 2.14
N GLN A 8 27.08 -19.35 1.31
CA GLN A 8 26.99 -19.20 -0.15
C GLN A 8 25.70 -19.82 -0.71
N THR A 9 25.28 -20.96 -0.16
CA THR A 9 23.99 -21.58 -0.52
C THR A 9 22.81 -20.71 -0.09
N GLN A 10 22.88 -20.09 1.08
CA GLN A 10 21.87 -19.15 1.57
C GLN A 10 21.82 -17.85 0.75
N LEU A 11 22.97 -17.33 0.32
CA LEU A 11 23.07 -16.20 -0.60
C LEU A 11 22.43 -16.53 -1.96
N ALA A 12 22.70 -17.71 -2.51
CA ALA A 12 22.05 -18.16 -3.73
C ALA A 12 20.53 -18.29 -3.55
N ALA A 13 20.08 -18.82 -2.42
CA ALA A 13 18.66 -18.93 -2.09
C ALA A 13 17.97 -17.56 -1.91
N SER A 14 18.63 -16.57 -1.29
CA SER A 14 18.04 -15.23 -1.12
C SER A 14 17.86 -14.49 -2.46
N LEU A 15 18.61 -14.89 -3.48
CA LEU A 15 18.54 -14.35 -4.84
C LEU A 15 17.64 -15.17 -5.78
N THR A 16 17.05 -16.27 -5.30
CA THR A 16 16.05 -17.00 -6.09
C THR A 16 14.74 -16.20 -6.19
N PRO A 17 14.05 -16.24 -7.35
CA PRO A 17 12.76 -15.60 -7.50
C PRO A 17 11.77 -16.18 -6.48
N LEU A 18 10.77 -15.37 -6.10
CA LEU A 18 9.72 -15.84 -5.21
C LEU A 18 9.10 -17.12 -5.77
N PRO A 19 8.88 -18.14 -4.92
CA PRO A 19 8.44 -19.44 -5.39
C PRO A 19 7.06 -19.32 -6.05
N ASP A 20 6.99 -19.71 -7.33
CA ASP A 20 5.76 -19.76 -8.08
C ASP A 20 4.87 -20.93 -7.63
N ARG A 21 3.56 -20.74 -7.76
CA ARG A 21 2.59 -21.82 -7.53
C ARG A 21 2.63 -22.81 -8.70
N LEU A 22 2.35 -24.07 -8.40
CA LEU A 22 2.15 -25.09 -9.43
C LEU A 22 1.02 -24.65 -10.37
N SER A 23 1.26 -24.81 -11.68
CA SER A 23 0.26 -24.54 -12.71
C SER A 23 -0.95 -25.48 -12.59
N THR A 24 -2.09 -25.08 -13.14
CA THR A 24 -3.31 -25.90 -13.14
C THR A 24 -3.07 -27.31 -13.72
N ALA A 25 -2.27 -27.42 -14.78
CA ALA A 25 -1.93 -28.72 -15.39
C ALA A 25 -1.07 -29.60 -14.46
N GLN A 26 -0.11 -29.00 -13.75
CA GLN A 26 0.71 -29.73 -12.76
C GLN A 26 -0.12 -30.17 -11.55
N LEU A 27 -1.05 -29.33 -11.08
CA LEU A 27 -1.99 -29.68 -10.02
C LEU A 27 -2.90 -30.84 -10.44
N GLN A 28 -3.41 -30.82 -11.67
CA GLN A 28 -4.21 -31.92 -12.21
C GLN A 28 -3.40 -33.22 -12.33
N ALA A 29 -2.15 -33.15 -12.80
CA ALA A 29 -1.28 -34.33 -12.87
C ALA A 29 -0.98 -34.91 -11.46
N LEU A 30 -0.76 -34.05 -10.46
CA LEU A 30 -0.56 -34.48 -9.07
C LEU A 30 -1.85 -34.98 -8.41
N GLN A 31 -3.02 -34.47 -8.78
CA GLN A 31 -4.27 -35.05 -8.31
C GLN A 31 -4.43 -36.51 -8.75
N GLN A 32 -3.97 -36.86 -9.95
CA GLN A 32 -3.98 -38.25 -10.44
C GLN A 32 -3.05 -39.16 -9.63
N THR A 33 -1.99 -38.63 -9.01
CA THR A 33 -1.08 -39.41 -8.15
C THR A 33 -1.54 -39.48 -6.70
N SER A 34 -2.64 -38.80 -6.34
CA SER A 34 -3.25 -38.77 -5.00
C SER A 34 -2.22 -38.68 -3.86
N PRO A 35 -1.44 -37.57 -3.78
CA PRO A 35 -0.50 -37.36 -2.70
C PRO A 35 -1.22 -37.37 -1.34
N PRO A 36 -0.57 -37.84 -0.27
CA PRO A 36 -1.19 -37.90 1.04
C PRO A 36 -1.56 -36.49 1.53
N PRO A 37 -2.79 -36.29 2.03
CA PRO A 37 -3.27 -34.97 2.44
C PRO A 37 -2.50 -34.38 3.63
N GLU A 38 -2.12 -35.24 4.58
CA GLU A 38 -1.15 -34.96 5.65
C GLU A 38 0.22 -35.44 5.14
N PRO A 39 1.27 -34.61 4.94
CA PRO A 39 1.59 -33.31 5.55
C PRO A 39 1.29 -32.07 4.69
N GLY A 40 0.72 -32.24 3.49
CA GLY A 40 0.51 -31.15 2.53
C GLY A 40 -0.37 -30.03 3.09
N ILE A 41 -1.54 -30.38 3.62
CA ILE A 41 -2.50 -29.43 4.19
C ILE A 41 -1.90 -28.68 5.38
N SER A 42 -1.23 -29.38 6.30
CA SER A 42 -0.58 -28.78 7.46
C SER A 42 0.48 -27.75 7.04
N LYS A 43 1.34 -28.08 6.07
CA LYS A 43 2.33 -27.15 5.52
C LYS A 43 1.67 -25.95 4.82
N THR A 44 0.60 -26.17 4.06
CA THR A 44 -0.16 -25.08 3.44
C THR A 44 -0.78 -24.16 4.48
N GLN A 45 -1.38 -24.69 5.55
CA GLN A 45 -1.93 -23.90 6.65
C GLN A 45 -0.85 -23.06 7.34
N GLN A 46 0.32 -23.65 7.63
CA GLN A 46 1.45 -22.92 8.18
C GLN A 46 1.91 -21.79 7.27
N LEU A 47 2.01 -22.04 5.95
CA LEU A 47 2.39 -21.01 4.99
C LEU A 47 1.34 -19.89 4.90
N LEU A 48 0.05 -20.23 4.87
CA LEU A 48 -1.03 -19.24 4.86
C LEU A 48 -1.01 -18.39 6.13
N ALA A 49 -0.77 -19.00 7.29
CA ALA A 49 -0.60 -18.26 8.54
C ALA A 49 0.59 -17.30 8.45
N GLN A 50 1.74 -17.74 7.92
CA GLN A 50 2.91 -16.86 7.75
C GLN A 50 2.61 -15.69 6.79
N LEU A 51 1.92 -15.94 5.67
CA LEU A 51 1.55 -14.91 4.71
C LEU A 51 0.64 -13.84 5.33
N LEU A 52 -0.30 -14.24 6.19
CA LEU A 52 -1.18 -13.30 6.88
C LEU A 52 -0.46 -12.42 7.92
N HIS A 53 0.71 -12.84 8.40
CA HIS A 53 1.53 -12.06 9.34
C HIS A 53 2.52 -11.12 8.66
N LEU A 54 2.61 -11.13 7.32
CA LEU A 54 3.48 -10.21 6.60
C LEU A 54 3.02 -8.76 6.80
N LYS A 55 3.98 -7.87 7.10
CA LYS A 55 3.71 -6.44 7.18
C LYS A 55 3.31 -5.89 5.80
N PRO A 56 2.49 -4.84 5.73
CA PRO A 56 2.08 -4.24 4.45
C PRO A 56 3.26 -3.73 3.62
N ASP A 57 4.33 -3.26 4.26
CA ASP A 57 5.58 -2.81 3.61
C ASP A 57 6.57 -3.94 3.33
N TRP A 58 6.18 -5.21 3.44
CA TRP A 58 7.12 -6.34 3.37
C TRP A 58 7.94 -6.33 2.08
N ALA A 59 7.34 -6.01 0.93
CA ALA A 59 8.05 -5.96 -0.35
C ALA A 59 9.15 -4.88 -0.36
N VAL A 60 8.86 -3.71 0.22
CA VAL A 60 9.83 -2.62 0.35
C VAL A 60 10.95 -3.00 1.31
N SER A 61 10.58 -3.48 2.51
CA SER A 61 11.53 -3.96 3.52
C SER A 61 12.42 -5.10 3.02
N TYR A 62 11.90 -6.01 2.20
CA TYR A 62 12.66 -7.11 1.63
C TYR A 62 13.64 -6.62 0.56
N GLY A 63 13.21 -5.72 -0.33
CA GLY A 63 14.10 -5.08 -1.30
C GLY A 63 15.22 -4.28 -0.64
N ASP A 64 14.93 -3.53 0.43
CA ASP A 64 15.95 -2.84 1.22
C ASP A 64 17.02 -3.82 1.75
N ARG A 65 16.60 -4.97 2.29
CA ARG A 65 17.55 -6.00 2.76
C ARG A 65 18.39 -6.57 1.62
N LEU A 66 17.82 -6.82 0.45
CA LEU A 66 18.58 -7.28 -0.72
C LEU A 66 19.61 -6.24 -1.17
N VAL A 67 19.24 -4.96 -1.17
CA VAL A 67 20.15 -3.86 -1.48
C VAL A 67 21.27 -3.76 -0.45
N GLN A 68 20.96 -3.85 0.84
CA GLN A 68 21.98 -3.85 1.91
C GLN A 68 22.92 -5.06 1.81
N GLN A 69 22.39 -6.23 1.48
CA GLN A 69 23.19 -7.42 1.23
C GLN A 69 24.15 -7.19 0.05
N ALA A 70 23.66 -6.62 -1.06
CA ALA A 70 24.49 -6.30 -2.21
C ALA A 70 25.56 -5.25 -1.89
N LEU A 71 25.23 -4.20 -1.13
CA LEU A 71 26.19 -3.18 -0.67
C LEU A 71 27.26 -3.75 0.27
N THR A 72 26.89 -4.74 1.09
CA THR A 72 27.84 -5.41 2.00
C THR A 72 28.84 -6.26 1.23
N LEU A 73 28.40 -6.92 0.16
CA LEU A 73 29.23 -7.81 -0.66
C LEU A 73 30.03 -7.08 -1.74
N TRP A 74 29.44 -6.03 -2.33
CA TRP A 74 30.00 -5.25 -3.44
C TRP A 74 29.82 -3.74 -3.20
N PRO A 75 30.62 -3.13 -2.30
CA PRO A 75 30.37 -1.77 -1.82
C PRO A 75 30.46 -0.69 -2.91
N GLU A 76 31.27 -0.87 -3.96
CA GLU A 76 31.40 0.10 -5.04
C GLU A 76 30.39 -0.15 -6.16
N GLU A 77 30.22 -1.41 -6.55
CA GLU A 77 29.39 -1.83 -7.69
C GLU A 77 27.89 -1.77 -7.38
N ALA A 78 27.49 -1.95 -6.11
CA ALA A 78 26.09 -1.93 -5.71
C ALA A 78 25.54 -0.53 -5.38
N LYS A 79 26.38 0.52 -5.35
CA LYS A 79 25.93 1.92 -5.17
C LYS A 79 24.83 2.35 -6.15
N PRO A 80 24.96 2.16 -7.48
CA PRO A 80 23.90 2.52 -8.42
C PRO A 80 22.61 1.72 -8.19
N LEU A 81 22.71 0.44 -7.81
CA LEU A 81 21.55 -0.39 -7.47
C LEU A 81 20.78 0.20 -6.29
N ALA A 82 21.49 0.57 -5.23
CA ALA A 82 20.90 1.17 -4.04
C ALA A 82 20.20 2.51 -4.35
N GLN A 83 20.86 3.36 -5.13
CA GLN A 83 20.28 4.65 -5.56
C GLN A 83 19.03 4.45 -6.42
N GLN A 84 19.07 3.50 -7.36
CA GLN A 84 17.92 3.19 -8.20
C GLN A 84 16.74 2.69 -7.39
N TRP A 85 16.97 1.75 -6.48
CA TRP A 85 15.93 1.22 -5.59
C TRP A 85 15.29 2.33 -4.75
N HIS A 86 16.11 3.13 -4.06
CA HIS A 86 15.58 4.22 -3.22
C HIS A 86 14.79 5.26 -4.03
N LYS A 87 15.24 5.56 -5.26
CA LYS A 87 14.51 6.44 -6.18
C LYS A 87 13.18 5.82 -6.60
N GLN A 88 13.14 4.53 -6.92
CA GLN A 88 11.91 3.84 -7.32
C GLN A 88 10.87 3.87 -6.20
N ILE A 89 11.27 3.59 -4.95
CA ILE A 89 10.35 3.64 -3.80
C ILE A 89 9.90 5.07 -3.53
N SER A 90 10.80 6.05 -3.59
CA SER A 90 10.45 7.47 -3.42
C SER A 90 9.44 7.97 -4.46
N VAL A 91 9.57 7.56 -5.72
CA VAL A 91 8.63 7.90 -6.80
C VAL A 91 7.32 7.11 -6.69
N ALA A 92 7.38 5.91 -6.14
CA ALA A 92 6.19 5.10 -5.90
C ALA A 92 5.34 5.62 -4.75
N GLY A 93 5.87 6.43 -3.83
CA GLY A 93 5.11 7.04 -2.74
C GLY A 93 4.17 8.17 -3.20
N LEU A 94 3.23 8.53 -2.34
CA LEU A 94 2.37 9.71 -2.47
C LEU A 94 3.16 11.01 -2.44
N ALA A 95 2.69 11.99 -3.20
CA ALA A 95 3.17 13.36 -3.08
C ALA A 95 2.70 13.98 -1.75
N GLU A 96 3.48 14.90 -1.20
CA GLU A 96 3.12 15.59 0.06
C GLU A 96 1.78 16.35 -0.05
N SER A 97 1.46 16.87 -1.24
CA SER A 97 0.16 17.50 -1.52
C SER A 97 -1.01 16.52 -1.42
N GLU A 98 -0.79 15.22 -1.66
CA GLU A 98 -1.83 14.19 -1.61
C GLU A 98 -2.15 13.76 -0.17
N LEU A 99 -1.19 13.87 0.75
CA LEU A 99 -1.40 13.57 2.16
C LEU A 99 -2.27 14.63 2.87
N ASN A 100 -2.40 15.82 2.30
CA ASN A 100 -2.99 16.97 2.97
C ASN A 100 -4.45 17.26 2.61
N GLY A 101 -4.99 16.72 1.51
CA GLY A 101 -6.33 17.09 1.02
C GLY A 101 -7.46 16.81 2.03
N TRP A 102 -7.43 15.64 2.69
CA TRP A 102 -8.39 15.30 3.75
C TRP A 102 -8.28 16.26 4.94
N HIS A 103 -7.06 16.53 5.43
CA HIS A 103 -6.83 17.43 6.56
C HIS A 103 -7.30 18.87 6.24
N GLN A 104 -7.06 19.34 5.01
CA GLN A 104 -7.54 20.64 4.55
C GLN A 104 -9.08 20.71 4.53
N GLY A 105 -9.75 19.70 3.98
CA GLY A 105 -11.22 19.65 3.98
C GLY A 105 -11.79 19.62 5.41
N MET A 106 -11.18 18.85 6.32
CA MET A 106 -11.58 18.81 7.72
C MET A 106 -11.36 20.15 8.45
N THR A 107 -10.26 20.84 8.13
CA THR A 107 -9.98 22.18 8.66
C THR A 107 -11.04 23.19 8.21
N GLN A 108 -11.42 23.16 6.93
CA GLN A 108 -12.48 24.02 6.39
C GLN A 108 -13.85 23.70 7.01
N LEU A 109 -14.15 22.41 7.24
CA LEU A 109 -15.36 21.98 7.95
C LEU A 109 -15.41 22.50 9.38
N GLN A 110 -14.30 22.42 10.10
CA GLN A 110 -14.19 22.99 11.46
C GLN A 110 -14.40 24.50 11.43
N GLN A 111 -13.81 25.21 10.47
CA GLN A 111 -13.99 26.66 10.31
C GLN A 111 -15.45 27.03 10.05
N LEU A 112 -16.15 26.28 9.20
CA LEU A 112 -17.57 26.49 8.94
C LEU A 112 -18.41 26.24 10.21
N THR A 113 -18.11 25.16 10.93
CA THR A 113 -18.79 24.81 12.18
C THR A 113 -18.63 25.92 13.22
N ASN A 114 -17.41 26.41 13.42
CA ASN A 114 -17.13 27.51 14.34
C ASN A 114 -17.86 28.79 13.94
N ARG A 115 -17.93 29.10 12.64
CA ARG A 115 -18.69 30.24 12.13
C ARG A 115 -20.18 30.10 12.41
N LEU A 116 -20.76 28.93 12.15
CA LEU A 116 -22.17 28.65 12.43
C LEU A 116 -22.51 28.82 13.91
N ASN A 117 -21.71 28.23 14.80
CA ASN A 117 -21.91 28.36 16.24
C ASN A 117 -21.79 29.82 16.74
N ALA A 118 -20.88 30.61 16.15
CA ALA A 118 -20.73 32.01 16.50
C ALA A 118 -21.95 32.88 16.10
N LEU A 119 -22.76 32.45 15.12
CA LEU A 119 -24.02 33.13 14.78
C LEU A 119 -25.06 32.97 15.88
N ASP A 120 -25.09 31.80 16.53
CA ASP A 120 -26.01 31.53 17.65
C ASP A 120 -25.62 32.37 18.88
N GLU A 121 -24.32 32.57 19.12
CA GLU A 121 -23.81 33.35 20.25
C GLU A 121 -23.88 34.88 20.03
N GLN A 122 -23.63 35.35 18.80
CA GLN A 122 -23.63 36.78 18.48
C GLN A 122 -24.93 37.20 17.81
N LYS A 123 -25.95 37.51 18.64
CA LYS A 123 -27.24 38.06 18.20
C LYS A 123 -27.04 39.19 17.17
N GLY A 124 -27.36 38.93 15.91
CA GLY A 124 -27.36 39.90 14.82
C GLY A 124 -26.32 39.67 13.70
N LYS A 125 -25.38 38.73 13.85
CA LYS A 125 -24.57 38.27 12.72
C LYS A 125 -25.27 37.08 12.07
N TYR A 126 -25.42 37.14 10.76
CA TYR A 126 -25.97 36.06 9.95
C TYR A 126 -24.96 35.66 8.89
N MET A 127 -24.86 34.38 8.59
CA MET A 127 -24.20 33.92 7.37
C MET A 127 -25.21 33.93 6.23
N THR A 128 -24.82 34.51 5.11
CA THR A 128 -25.63 34.49 3.89
C THR A 128 -25.60 33.10 3.27
N VAL A 129 -26.65 32.76 2.51
CA VAL A 129 -26.69 31.53 1.72
C VAL A 129 -25.51 31.45 0.74
N SER A 130 -25.05 32.58 0.21
CA SER A 130 -23.89 32.64 -0.68
C SER A 130 -22.59 32.24 0.02
N GLU A 131 -22.35 32.74 1.25
CA GLU A 131 -21.18 32.36 2.04
C GLU A 131 -21.20 30.87 2.43
N LEU A 132 -22.37 30.33 2.80
CA LEU A 132 -22.53 28.91 3.08
C LEU A 132 -22.20 28.07 1.85
N LYS A 133 -22.74 28.44 0.68
CA LYS A 133 -22.46 27.75 -0.58
C LYS A 133 -20.98 27.78 -0.93
N SER A 134 -20.31 28.92 -0.76
CA SER A 134 -18.88 29.04 -1.00
C SER A 134 -18.07 28.16 -0.06
N ALA A 135 -18.42 28.09 1.23
CA ALA A 135 -17.75 27.21 2.18
C ALA A 135 -17.96 25.72 1.84
N VAL A 136 -19.18 25.32 1.51
CA VAL A 136 -19.50 23.95 1.06
C VAL A 136 -18.73 23.59 -0.21
N PHE A 137 -18.68 24.50 -1.18
CA PHE A 137 -17.93 24.29 -2.41
C PHE A 137 -16.42 24.10 -2.15
N ALA A 138 -15.82 24.93 -1.29
CA ALA A 138 -14.41 24.81 -0.92
C ALA A 138 -14.10 23.45 -0.27
N MET A 139 -14.95 23.00 0.66
CA MET A 139 -14.81 21.69 1.31
C MET A 139 -14.93 20.54 0.31
N SER A 140 -15.96 20.58 -0.55
CA SER A 140 -16.13 19.58 -1.61
C SER A 140 -14.91 19.52 -2.53
N GLN A 141 -14.32 20.67 -2.86
CA GLN A 141 -13.10 20.72 -3.64
C GLN A 141 -11.91 20.08 -2.91
N SER A 142 -11.70 20.41 -1.63
CA SER A 142 -10.65 19.80 -0.81
C SER A 142 -10.81 18.28 -0.67
N PHE A 143 -12.03 17.78 -0.42
CA PHE A 143 -12.28 16.34 -0.34
C PHE A 143 -12.16 15.63 -1.69
N SER A 144 -12.45 16.32 -2.79
CA SER A 144 -12.28 15.75 -4.14
C SER A 144 -10.82 15.66 -4.58
N HIS A 145 -9.92 16.44 -3.97
CA HIS A 145 -8.51 16.47 -4.33
C HIS A 145 -7.82 15.15 -4.00
N THR A 146 -8.11 14.55 -2.84
CA THR A 146 -7.56 13.25 -2.43
C THR A 146 -8.66 12.35 -1.89
N VAL A 147 -9.27 11.57 -2.78
CA VAL A 147 -10.28 10.57 -2.40
C VAL A 147 -9.60 9.48 -1.55
N PRO A 148 -10.02 9.27 -0.29
CA PRO A 148 -9.44 8.24 0.56
C PRO A 148 -9.59 6.85 -0.05
N LEU A 149 -8.63 5.96 0.21
CA LEU A 149 -8.65 4.60 -0.30
C LEU A 149 -9.91 3.84 0.16
N GLU A 150 -10.39 4.11 1.37
CA GLU A 150 -11.62 3.52 1.91
C GLU A 150 -12.84 3.85 1.04
N GLU A 151 -12.93 5.08 0.52
CA GLU A 151 -14.03 5.46 -0.39
C GLU A 151 -13.87 4.79 -1.75
N GLN A 152 -12.65 4.66 -2.27
CA GLN A 152 -12.39 3.89 -3.49
C GLN A 152 -12.81 2.41 -3.33
N LEU A 153 -12.49 1.80 -2.20
CA LEU A 153 -12.91 0.43 -1.88
C LEU A 153 -14.42 0.31 -1.72
N ARG A 154 -15.08 1.29 -1.08
CA ARG A 154 -16.54 1.33 -0.97
C ARG A 154 -17.18 1.38 -2.36
N LEU A 155 -16.67 2.21 -3.27
CA LEU A 155 -17.15 2.31 -4.65
C LEU A 155 -16.98 0.99 -5.41
N LEU A 156 -15.91 0.23 -5.17
CA LEU A 156 -15.74 -1.12 -5.72
C LEU A 156 -16.73 -2.12 -5.11
N SER A 157 -17.03 -2.00 -3.81
CA SER A 157 -17.92 -2.94 -3.10
C SER A 157 -19.39 -2.84 -3.50
N ILE A 158 -19.84 -1.68 -3.97
CA ILE A 158 -21.24 -1.45 -4.37
C ILE A 158 -21.52 -1.87 -5.83
N LEU A 159 -20.50 -2.32 -6.57
CA LEU A 159 -20.68 -2.76 -7.94
C LEU A 159 -21.51 -4.06 -7.97
N PRO A 160 -22.52 -4.17 -8.86
CA PRO A 160 -23.35 -5.37 -8.92
C PRO A 160 -22.54 -6.62 -9.27
N ALA A 161 -22.79 -7.72 -8.58
CA ALA A 161 -22.19 -9.01 -8.90
C ALA A 161 -22.54 -9.42 -10.35
N GLY A 162 -21.52 -9.66 -11.17
CA GLY A 162 -21.68 -10.05 -12.58
C GLY A 162 -21.53 -8.92 -13.60
N GLN A 163 -21.35 -7.66 -13.17
CA GLN A 163 -20.86 -6.62 -14.07
C GLN A 163 -19.32 -6.65 -14.12
N PRO A 164 -18.70 -6.50 -15.30
CA PRO A 164 -17.25 -6.40 -15.39
C PRO A 164 -16.82 -5.12 -14.67
N VAL A 165 -16.09 -5.25 -13.55
CA VAL A 165 -15.40 -4.12 -12.96
C VAL A 165 -14.45 -3.58 -14.02
N SER A 166 -14.47 -2.27 -14.27
CA SER A 166 -13.53 -1.71 -15.24
C SER A 166 -12.10 -1.96 -14.75
N ALA A 167 -11.27 -2.56 -15.59
CA ALA A 167 -9.86 -2.80 -15.25
C ALA A 167 -9.16 -1.49 -14.82
N ALA A 168 -9.60 -0.36 -15.37
CA ALA A 168 -9.13 0.97 -14.99
C ALA A 168 -9.40 1.30 -13.50
N GLN A 169 -10.61 1.05 -12.98
CA GLN A 169 -10.94 1.35 -11.59
C GLN A 169 -10.18 0.46 -10.60
N LEU A 170 -10.01 -0.83 -10.93
CA LEU A 170 -9.20 -1.74 -10.11
C LEU A 170 -7.74 -1.30 -10.10
N ASN A 171 -7.16 -1.03 -11.27
CA ASN A 171 -5.78 -0.59 -11.38
C ASN A 171 -5.54 0.73 -10.63
N GLN A 172 -6.50 1.66 -10.66
CA GLN A 172 -6.39 2.92 -9.91
C GLN A 172 -6.37 2.69 -8.39
N ALA A 173 -7.26 1.84 -7.88
CA ALA A 173 -7.29 1.51 -6.45
C ALA A 173 -6.02 0.75 -6.02
N GLU A 174 -5.54 -0.17 -6.85
CA GLU A 174 -4.30 -0.90 -6.61
C GLU A 174 -3.08 0.03 -6.61
N GLN A 175 -3.00 0.95 -7.56
CA GLN A 175 -1.93 1.95 -7.60
C GLN A 175 -1.95 2.83 -6.35
N HIS A 176 -3.12 3.32 -5.94
CA HIS A 176 -3.22 4.15 -4.73
C HIS A 176 -2.83 3.38 -3.47
N LEU A 177 -3.21 2.10 -3.36
CA LEU A 177 -2.77 1.22 -2.29
C LEU A 177 -1.23 1.04 -2.28
N GLN A 178 -0.63 0.81 -3.45
CA GLN A 178 0.83 0.70 -3.58
C GLN A 178 1.53 1.99 -3.15
N GLN A 179 0.98 3.16 -3.53
CA GLN A 179 1.52 4.46 -3.12
C GLN A 179 1.46 4.66 -1.60
N LEU A 180 0.34 4.30 -0.97
CA LEU A 180 0.19 4.34 0.49
C LEU A 180 1.18 3.41 1.20
N ILE A 181 1.39 2.19 0.68
CA ILE A 181 2.38 1.24 1.22
C ILE A 181 3.80 1.81 1.10
N ALA A 182 4.16 2.37 -0.05
CA ALA A 182 5.47 2.97 -0.27
C ALA A 182 5.70 4.19 0.64
N SER A 183 4.72 5.09 0.74
CA SER A 183 4.76 6.22 1.68
C SER A 183 4.90 5.78 3.13
N TYR A 184 4.14 4.76 3.55
CA TYR A 184 4.26 4.21 4.90
C TYR A 184 5.66 3.65 5.17
N ALA A 185 6.22 2.90 4.22
CA ALA A 185 7.57 2.35 4.33
C ALA A 185 8.63 3.45 4.46
N LEU A 186 8.55 4.49 3.63
CA LEU A 186 9.46 5.64 3.67
C LEU A 186 9.36 6.39 5.01
N LEU A 187 8.15 6.67 5.49
CA LEU A 187 7.92 7.35 6.77
C LEU A 187 8.38 6.52 7.97
N LYS A 188 8.26 5.19 7.88
CA LYS A 188 8.74 4.28 8.90
C LYS A 188 10.28 4.30 8.96
N HIS A 189 10.96 4.20 7.83
CA HIS A 189 12.42 4.28 7.76
C HIS A 189 12.95 5.62 8.28
N GLN A 190 12.26 6.74 8.03
CA GLN A 190 12.67 8.04 8.58
C GLN A 190 12.60 8.13 10.12
N LYS A 191 11.83 7.24 10.77
CA LYS A 191 11.60 7.25 12.22
C LYS A 191 12.38 6.16 12.98
N GLU A 192 13.03 5.26 12.24
CA GLU A 192 13.90 4.20 12.76
C GLU A 192 15.37 4.66 12.74
#